data_AF-A0A954LJD1-F1
#
_entry.id   AF-A0A954LJD1-F1
#
_cell.length_a   1.000
_cell.length_b   1.000
_cell.length_c   1.000
_cell.angle_alpha   90.00
_cell.angle_beta   90.00
_cell.angle_gamma   90.00
#
_symmetry.space_group_name_H-M   'P 1'
#
loop_
_entity.id
_entity.type
_entity.pdbx_description
1 polymer ?
#
loop_
_entity_poly.entity_id
_entity_poly.type
_entity_poly.pdbx_seq_one_letter_code
_entity_poly.pdbx_strand_id
1 'polypeptide(L)'
;FRNRYVPILKEMSERATLYASSNDRALKASTELHGYTRAGLSGENLMALAGVETVDASPIDTSLIGHSYYGDNPILIQDLRALIHDNIPAQSRHWLEEMLQRPDAFYWRFREGQPTMHAEGFRSKRF
;
A
#
# COMPACT_ATOMS: atom_id res chain seq x y z
N PHE A 1 8.12 1.50 -15.49
CA PHE A 1 6.83 1.00 -14.97
C PHE A 1 5.65 1.62 -15.71
N ARG A 2 5.40 2.94 -15.58
CA ARG A 2 4.30 3.68 -16.21
C ARG A 2 3.99 3.26 -17.66
N ASN A 3 4.94 3.42 -18.58
CA ASN A 3 4.67 3.23 -20.02
C ASN A 3 4.52 1.76 -20.44
N ARG A 4 5.08 0.82 -19.66
CA ARG A 4 5.15 -0.60 -20.05
C ARG A 4 4.09 -1.46 -19.39
N TYR A 5 3.77 -1.19 -18.12
CA TYR A 5 2.91 -2.07 -17.33
C TYR A 5 1.53 -1.48 -17.05
N VAL A 6 1.40 -0.15 -16.90
CA VAL A 6 0.07 0.45 -16.61
C VAL A 6 -0.95 0.18 -17.73
N PRO A 7 -0.63 0.28 -19.03
CA PRO A 7 -1.59 -0.06 -20.08
C PRO A 7 -2.06 -1.51 -19.97
N ILE A 8 -1.14 -2.44 -19.73
CA ILE A 8 -1.44 -3.88 -19.58
C ILE A 8 -2.32 -4.13 -18.35
N LEU A 9 -2.01 -3.51 -17.21
CA LEU A 9 -2.80 -3.63 -15.99
C LEU A 9 -4.24 -3.16 -16.21
N LYS A 10 -4.44 -2.05 -16.94
CA LYS A 10 -5.78 -1.54 -17.29
C LYS A 10 -6.59 -2.47 -18.19
N GLU A 11 -5.91 -3.25 -19.03
CA GLU A 11 -6.56 -4.23 -19.91
C GLU A 11 -6.88 -5.54 -19.18
N MET A 12 -6.05 -5.91 -18.19
CA MET A 12 -6.14 -7.21 -17.52
C MET A 12 -6.95 -7.22 -16.23
N SER A 13 -7.16 -6.06 -15.58
CA SER A 13 -7.89 -5.99 -14.33
C SER A 13 -8.87 -4.82 -14.28
N GLU A 14 -9.99 -5.02 -13.60
CA GLU A 14 -10.94 -3.94 -13.28
C GLU A 14 -10.27 -2.89 -12.39
N ARG A 15 -9.35 -3.33 -11.53
CA ARG A 15 -8.64 -2.49 -10.56
C ARG A 15 -7.20 -3.00 -10.39
N ALA A 16 -6.27 -2.07 -10.24
CA ALA A 16 -4.90 -2.35 -9.84
C ALA A 16 -4.51 -1.42 -8.69
N THR A 17 -3.96 -1.99 -7.62
CA THR A 17 -3.50 -1.23 -6.45
C THR A 17 -1.98 -1.37 -6.34
N LEU A 18 -1.28 -0.24 -6.23
CA LEU A 18 0.18 -0.19 -6.03
C LEU A 18 0.47 0.34 -4.63
N TYR A 19 0.95 -0.53 -3.74
CA TYR A 19 1.48 -0.10 -2.45
C TYR A 19 2.90 0.39 -2.60
N ALA A 20 3.18 1.59 -2.07
CA ALA A 20 4.49 2.20 -2.05
C ALA A 20 4.85 2.60 -0.61
N SER A 21 6.14 2.51 -0.25
CA SER A 21 6.60 2.90 1.08
C SER A 21 8.00 3.51 1.00
N SER A 22 8.20 4.61 1.73
CA SER A 22 9.53 5.19 1.98
C SER A 22 10.30 4.39 3.02
N ASN A 23 9.69 3.40 3.67
CA ASN A 23 10.30 2.59 4.72
C ASN A 23 10.71 1.19 4.20
N ASP A 24 10.46 0.89 2.92
CA ASP A 24 10.85 -0.38 2.32
C ASP A 24 12.37 -0.45 2.07
N ARG A 25 13.07 -1.16 2.97
CA ARG A 25 14.53 -1.33 2.92
C ARG A 25 14.99 -2.18 1.73
N ALA A 26 14.19 -3.18 1.32
CA ALA A 26 14.54 -4.04 0.20
C ALA A 26 14.49 -3.24 -1.11
N LEU A 27 13.48 -2.39 -1.29
CA LEU A 27 13.38 -1.50 -2.44
C LEU A 27 14.47 -0.43 -2.44
N LYS A 28 14.82 0.15 -1.28
CA LYS A 28 15.95 1.09 -1.16
C LYS A 28 17.27 0.44 -1.56
N ALA A 29 17.63 -0.69 -0.95
CA ALA A 29 18.86 -1.42 -1.27
C ALA A 29 18.88 -1.86 -2.74
N SER A 30 17.75 -2.32 -3.28
CA SER A 30 17.63 -2.69 -4.69
C SER A 30 17.82 -1.50 -5.63
N THR A 31 17.38 -0.30 -5.24
CA THR A 31 17.58 0.94 -6.00
C THR A 31 19.05 1.35 -5.99
N GLU A 32 19.70 1.31 -4.83
CA GLU A 32 21.13 1.61 -4.68
C GLU A 32 22.00 0.67 -5.53
N LEU A 33 21.67 -0.63 -5.55
CA LEU A 33 22.43 -1.63 -6.31
C LEU A 33 22.23 -1.54 -7.83
N HIS A 34 21.04 -1.18 -8.31
CA HIS A 34 20.70 -1.25 -9.74
C HIS A 34 20.52 0.11 -10.42
N GLY A 35 20.54 1.22 -9.67
CA GLY A 35 20.53 2.58 -10.20
C GLY A 35 19.20 3.07 -10.78
N TYR A 36 18.09 2.31 -10.65
CA TYR A 36 16.78 2.71 -11.17
C TYR A 36 15.72 2.73 -10.06
N THR A 37 14.90 3.78 -10.06
CA THR A 37 13.78 3.94 -9.14
C THR A 37 12.79 2.78 -9.24
N ARG A 38 12.44 2.20 -8.08
CA ARG A 38 11.43 1.14 -7.98
C ARG A 38 10.04 1.74 -7.82
N ALA A 39 9.04 1.12 -8.44
CA ALA A 39 7.67 1.63 -8.44
C ALA A 39 7.01 1.66 -7.06
N GLY A 40 7.48 0.82 -6.13
CA GLY A 40 7.03 0.81 -4.73
C GLY A 40 7.76 1.77 -3.81
N LEU A 41 8.63 2.65 -4.31
CA LEU A 41 9.22 3.70 -3.47
C LEU A 41 8.27 4.90 -3.38
N SER A 42 8.00 5.34 -2.15
CA SER A 42 7.20 6.54 -1.87
C SER A 42 8.07 7.82 -1.86
N GLY A 43 7.56 8.91 -1.27
CA GLY A 43 8.21 10.22 -1.20
C GLY A 43 8.32 10.86 -2.57
N GLU A 44 9.48 11.41 -2.91
CA GLU A 44 9.75 12.04 -4.22
C GLU A 44 9.59 11.07 -5.40
N ASN A 45 9.67 9.77 -5.15
CA ASN A 45 9.56 8.72 -6.15
C ASN A 45 8.13 8.16 -6.30
N LEU A 46 7.20 8.57 -5.44
CA LEU A 46 5.83 8.08 -5.49
C LEU A 46 5.18 8.43 -6.83
N MET A 47 4.47 7.48 -7.43
CA MET A 47 3.79 7.67 -8.70
C MET A 47 2.28 7.63 -8.51
N ALA A 48 1.62 8.79 -8.53
CA ALA A 48 0.18 8.85 -8.82
C ALA A 48 -0.04 8.53 -10.31
N LEU A 49 -0.81 7.48 -10.60
CA LEU A 49 -0.98 6.93 -11.95
C LEU A 49 -2.46 6.78 -12.25
N ALA A 50 -2.95 7.45 -13.30
CA ALA A 50 -4.33 7.28 -13.72
C ALA A 50 -4.64 5.80 -14.02
N GLY A 51 -5.68 5.25 -13.38
CA GLY A 51 -6.11 3.86 -13.46
C GLY A 51 -5.27 2.87 -12.66
N VAL A 52 -4.44 3.34 -11.73
CA VAL A 52 -3.85 2.53 -10.66
C VAL A 52 -4.10 3.25 -9.34
N GLU A 53 -4.67 2.54 -8.37
CA GLU A 53 -4.81 3.04 -7.01
C GLU A 53 -3.44 2.97 -6.31
N THR A 54 -2.69 4.06 -6.33
CA THR A 54 -1.42 4.14 -5.59
C THR A 54 -1.71 4.42 -4.13
N VAL A 55 -1.23 3.56 -3.22
CA VAL A 55 -1.37 3.67 -1.77
C VAL A 55 0.00 3.88 -1.13
N ASP A 56 0.19 5.02 -0.47
CA ASP A 56 1.35 5.31 0.37
C ASP A 56 1.20 4.66 1.75
N ALA A 57 1.95 3.58 1.93
CA ALA A 57 2.08 2.81 3.17
C ALA A 57 3.20 3.31 4.08
N SER A 58 3.89 4.40 3.73
CA SER A 58 4.93 4.99 4.60
C SER A 58 4.46 5.36 6.02
N PRO A 59 3.21 5.82 6.25
CA PRO A 59 2.76 6.19 7.60
C PRO A 59 2.54 5.02 8.55
N ILE A 60 2.37 3.82 8.01
CA ILE A 60 2.26 2.61 8.82
C ILE A 60 3.62 1.94 8.90
N ASP A 61 3.92 1.30 10.03
CA ASP A 61 5.19 0.61 10.17
C ASP A 61 5.25 -0.58 9.22
N THR A 62 5.94 -0.38 8.09
CA THR A 62 6.36 -1.43 7.16
C THR A 62 7.85 -1.76 7.34
N SER A 63 8.51 -1.15 8.33
CA SER A 63 9.92 -1.36 8.58
C SER A 63 10.05 -2.60 9.45
N LEU A 64 10.54 -3.71 8.91
CA LEU A 64 11.33 -4.68 9.68
C LEU A 64 11.97 -5.71 8.75
N ILE A 65 13.25 -5.98 9.04
CA ILE A 65 14.00 -7.07 8.46
C ILE A 65 13.43 -8.38 9.02
N GLY A 66 13.06 -9.31 8.13
CA GLY A 66 12.83 -10.72 8.48
C GLY A 66 11.36 -11.14 8.41
N HIS A 67 11.05 -11.81 7.29
CA HIS A 67 10.04 -12.87 7.14
C HIS A 67 8.52 -12.58 7.22
N SER A 68 8.01 -11.42 7.67
CA SER A 68 6.54 -11.22 7.80
C SER A 68 6.00 -9.80 7.53
N TYR A 69 6.73 -8.95 6.79
CA TYR A 69 6.50 -7.48 6.75
C TYR A 69 5.11 -7.00 6.26
N TYR A 70 4.40 -7.78 5.45
CA TYR A 70 3.02 -7.45 5.03
C TYR A 70 1.97 -7.93 6.04
N GLY A 71 2.35 -8.81 6.96
CA GLY A 71 1.48 -9.57 7.87
C GLY A 71 1.34 -9.01 9.27
N ASP A 72 2.34 -8.25 9.74
CA ASP A 72 2.40 -7.83 11.14
C ASP A 72 1.70 -6.49 11.41
N ASN A 73 1.23 -5.80 10.36
CA ASN A 73 0.43 -4.59 10.50
C ASN A 73 -1.07 -4.91 10.32
N PRO A 74 -1.90 -4.86 11.39
CA PRO A 74 -3.32 -5.20 11.31
C PRO A 74 -4.09 -4.37 10.28
N ILE A 75 -3.73 -3.09 10.11
CA ILE A 75 -4.40 -2.18 9.18
C ILE A 75 -4.05 -2.53 7.74
N LEU A 76 -2.80 -2.88 7.45
CA LEU A 76 -2.42 -3.36 6.11
C LEU A 76 -3.12 -4.67 5.76
N ILE A 77 -3.20 -5.62 6.71
CA ILE A 77 -3.93 -6.88 6.50
C ILE A 77 -5.42 -6.62 6.29
N GLN A 78 -6.01 -5.70 7.05
CA GLN A 78 -7.41 -5.30 6.87
C GLN A 78 -7.63 -4.67 5.48
N ASP A 79 -6.70 -3.84 5.04
CA ASP A 79 -6.74 -3.21 3.71
C ASP A 79 -6.61 -4.24 2.58
N LEU A 80 -5.68 -5.20 2.71
CA LEU A 80 -5.54 -6.31 1.77
C LEU A 80 -6.78 -7.19 1.74
N ARG A 81 -7.43 -7.45 2.89
CA ARG A 81 -8.73 -8.15 2.92
C ARG A 81 -9.79 -7.36 2.16
N ALA A 82 -9.95 -6.08 2.46
CA ALA A 82 -10.94 -5.22 1.81
C ALA A 82 -10.73 -5.18 0.28
N LEU A 83 -9.47 -5.15 -0.17
CA LEU A 83 -9.11 -5.18 -1.58
C LEU A 83 -9.36 -6.55 -2.23
N ILE A 84 -8.87 -7.64 -1.63
CA ILE A 84 -8.83 -8.97 -2.27
C ILE A 84 -10.16 -9.72 -2.10
N HIS A 85 -10.73 -9.69 -0.90
CA HIS A 85 -11.95 -10.42 -0.57
C HIS A 85 -13.20 -9.61 -0.93
N ASP A 86 -13.21 -8.33 -0.55
CA ASP A 86 -14.41 -7.48 -0.67
C ASP A 86 -14.42 -6.61 -1.95
N ASN A 87 -13.32 -6.59 -2.72
CA ASN A 87 -13.12 -5.75 -3.91
C ASN A 87 -13.45 -4.25 -3.69
N ILE A 88 -13.13 -3.73 -2.50
CA ILE A 88 -13.45 -2.36 -2.12
C ILE A 88 -12.45 -1.39 -2.77
N PRO A 89 -12.93 -0.39 -3.56
CA PRO A 89 -12.07 0.63 -4.16
C PRO A 89 -11.39 1.49 -3.08
N ALA A 90 -10.19 2.02 -3.35
CA ALA A 90 -9.44 2.83 -2.38
C ALA A 90 -10.26 3.98 -1.77
N GLN A 91 -11.07 4.66 -2.58
CA GLN A 91 -11.98 5.74 -2.14
C GLN A 91 -13.03 5.31 -1.11
N SER A 92 -13.33 4.02 -1.01
CA SER A 92 -14.29 3.46 -0.05
C SER A 92 -13.62 2.79 1.16
N ARG A 93 -12.28 2.80 1.23
CA ARG A 93 -11.53 2.26 2.37
C ARG A 93 -11.27 3.37 3.39
N HIS A 94 -12.07 3.39 4.46
CA HIS A 94 -12.13 4.49 5.42
C HIS A 94 -10.82 4.83 6.19
N TRP A 95 -9.84 3.92 6.22
CA TRP A 95 -8.50 4.17 6.78
C TRP A 95 -7.54 4.84 5.79
N LEU A 96 -7.97 5.04 4.53
CA LEU A 96 -7.24 5.81 3.54
C LEU A 96 -7.74 7.27 3.50
N GLU A 97 -6.84 8.16 3.13
CA GLU A 97 -7.13 9.55 2.78
C GLU A 97 -6.58 9.85 1.37
N GLU A 98 -7.33 10.66 0.62
CA GLU A 98 -6.90 11.10 -0.70
C GLU A 98 -5.89 12.25 -0.56
N MET A 99 -4.78 12.13 -1.28
CA MET A 99 -3.69 13.08 -1.28
C MET A 99 -3.43 13.57 -2.70
N LEU A 100 -3.38 14.89 -2.87
CA LEU A 100 -3.07 15.50 -4.15
C LEU A 100 -1.54 15.49 -4.38
N GLN A 101 -1.07 14.84 -5.44
CA GLN A 101 0.32 14.95 -5.90
C GLN A 101 0.48 16.11 -6.91
N ARG A 102 -0.49 16.25 -7.82
CA ARG A 102 -0.61 17.32 -8.83
C ARG A 102 -2.09 17.58 -9.12
N PRO A 103 -2.49 18.70 -9.77
CA PRO A 103 -3.91 19.03 -10.01
C PRO A 103 -4.76 17.92 -10.63
N ASP A 104 -4.14 17.00 -11.39
CA ASP A 104 -4.77 15.89 -12.09
C ASP A 104 -4.29 14.51 -11.60
N ALA A 105 -3.52 14.46 -10.51
CA ALA A 105 -2.90 13.24 -10.02
C ALA A 105 -2.99 13.17 -8.50
N PHE A 106 -3.75 12.19 -8.00
CA PHE A 106 -3.90 11.90 -6.59
C PHE A 106 -3.41 10.49 -6.27
N TYR A 107 -3.14 10.26 -4.99
CA TYR A 107 -2.82 8.96 -4.43
C TYR A 107 -3.56 8.82 -3.09
N TRP A 108 -3.53 7.62 -2.53
CA TRP A 108 -4.12 7.31 -1.24
C TRP A 108 -3.03 7.19 -0.21
N ARG A 109 -3.27 7.62 1.02
CA ARG A 109 -2.32 7.47 2.13
C ARG A 109 -3.03 6.84 3.32
N PHE A 110 -2.36 5.98 4.07
CA PHE A 110 -2.92 5.53 5.35
C PHE A 110 -2.96 6.69 6.35
N ARG A 111 -4.10 6.85 7.02
CA ARG A 111 -4.26 7.86 8.07
C ARG A 111 -3.34 7.55 9.25
N GLU A 112 -2.67 8.58 9.75
CA GLU A 112 -1.83 8.46 10.96
C GLU A 112 -2.70 8.23 12.21
N GLY A 113 -2.15 7.50 13.19
CA GLY A 113 -2.78 7.32 14.51
C GLY A 113 -4.02 6.43 14.53
N GLN A 114 -4.28 5.64 13.48
CA GLN A 114 -5.31 4.59 13.55
C GLN A 114 -4.92 3.60 14.67
N PRO A 115 -5.81 3.32 15.65
CA PRO A 115 -5.51 2.35 16.68
C PRO A 115 -5.24 1.01 16.02
N THR A 116 -4.05 0.45 16.23
CA THR A 116 -3.84 -0.96 15.97
C THR A 116 -4.85 -1.71 16.83
N MET A 117 -5.87 -2.31 16.20
CA MET A 117 -6.73 -3.24 16.92
C MET A 117 -5.83 -4.41 17.34
N HIS A 118 -5.38 -4.39 18.59
CA HIS A 118 -4.80 -5.57 19.20
C HIS A 118 -5.84 -6.68 19.10
N ALA A 119 -5.41 -7.86 18.68
CA ALA A 119 -6.24 -9.06 18.66
C ALA A 119 -6.53 -9.53 20.10
N GLU A 120 -7.22 -8.72 20.90
CA GLU A 120 -7.83 -9.18 22.14
C GLU A 120 -9.19 -9.79 21.79
N GLY A 121 -9.23 -11.11 21.62
CA GLY A 121 -10.51 -11.75 21.30
C GLY A 121 -10.53 -13.25 21.05
N PHE A 122 -9.51 -14.02 21.39
CA PHE A 122 -9.66 -15.48 21.51
C PHE A 122 -9.53 -15.92 22.96
N ARG A 123 -10.45 -15.47 23.82
CA ARG A 123 -10.70 -16.15 25.09
C ARG A 123 -11.43 -17.45 24.78
N SER A 124 -10.66 -18.53 24.72
CA SER A 124 -11.11 -19.90 24.89
C SER A 124 -12.06 -19.98 26.09
N LYS A 125 -13.37 -20.04 25.85
CA LYS A 125 -14.29 -20.69 26.79
C LYS A 125 -14.10 -22.19 26.60
N ARG A 126 -13.27 -22.78 27.47
CA ARG A 126 -13.34 -24.22 27.72
C ARG A 126 -14.63 -24.46 28.51
N PHE A 127 -15.48 -25.31 27.94
CA PHE A 127 -16.47 -26.08 28.68
C PHE A 127 -15.74 -27.14 29.53
#